data_AF-A0A8D0BSF9-F1
#
_entry.id   AF-A0A8D0BSF9-F1
#
_cell.length_a   1.000
_cell.length_b   1.000
_cell.length_c   1.000
_cell.angle_alpha   90.00
_cell.angle_beta   90.00
_cell.angle_gamma   90.00
#
_symmetry.space_group_name_H-M   'P 1'
#
loop_
_entity.id
_entity.type
_entity.pdbx_description
1 polymer ?
#
loop_
_entity_poly.entity_id
_entity_poly.type
_entity_poly.pdbx_seq_one_letter_code
_entity_poly.pdbx_strand_id
1 'polypeptide(L)'
;GRQVEVALERVKQLCQSQKDIRLWMCLVSIEKMVNALIKKLDEDIVQMPDYALKSAGASIVQSRTTRSYRHDGGKYFWMSFIMLPFVKSPDVILQPNYHPGNCWSFPGNQGEAVIKLAKKIIPRSVTLEHISKKISPTGEISSVPKDFAVYVSIILGLRDEKEEEGMFLGQFLYDTEGELIQTFLLKNESPQFISHVKLKIVSNWGHPNYTCVYRFRVHGDPDCI
;
A
#
# COMPACT_ATOMS: atom_id res chain seq x y z
N GLY A 1 20.89 -3.94 -8.58
CA GLY A 1 21.43 -3.28 -9.77
C GLY A 1 22.90 -3.60 -9.93
N ARG A 2 23.78 -2.61 -9.95
CA ARG A 2 25.20 -2.78 -10.39
C ARG A 2 26.19 -3.26 -9.33
N GLN A 3 26.02 -2.85 -8.07
CA GLN A 3 26.96 -3.21 -6.99
C GLN A 3 26.88 -4.68 -6.59
N VAL A 4 25.68 -5.28 -6.69
CA VAL A 4 25.44 -6.70 -6.39
C VAL A 4 26.08 -7.60 -7.45
N GLU A 5 25.96 -7.25 -8.74
CA GLU A 5 26.61 -7.97 -9.84
C GLU A 5 28.14 -7.96 -9.70
N VAL A 6 28.74 -6.81 -9.40
CA VAL A 6 30.20 -6.69 -9.19
C VAL A 6 30.67 -7.52 -7.99
N ALA A 7 29.89 -7.56 -6.92
CA ALA A 7 30.20 -8.39 -5.75
C ALA A 7 30.10 -9.89 -6.06
N LEU A 8 29.04 -10.32 -6.78
CA LEU A 8 28.87 -11.71 -7.24
C LEU A 8 30.03 -12.16 -8.14
N GLU A 9 30.48 -11.30 -9.06
CA GLU A 9 31.54 -11.64 -9.99
C GLU A 9 32.90 -11.81 -9.30
N ARG A 10 33.22 -10.96 -8.32
CA ARG A 10 34.42 -11.10 -7.49
C ARG A 10 34.43 -12.40 -6.68
N VAL A 11 33.27 -12.77 -6.14
CA VAL A 11 33.12 -13.98 -5.35
C VAL A 11 33.22 -15.24 -6.24
N LYS A 12 32.69 -15.22 -7.47
CA LYS A 12 32.89 -16.28 -8.48
C LYS A 12 34.38 -16.49 -8.81
N GLN A 13 35.14 -15.42 -9.03
CA GLN A 13 36.57 -15.50 -9.33
C GLN A 13 37.36 -16.13 -8.17
N LEU A 14 37.06 -15.76 -6.92
CA LEU A 14 37.70 -16.34 -5.74
C LEU A 14 37.44 -17.85 -5.63
N CYS A 15 36.20 -18.28 -5.89
CA CYS A 15 35.81 -19.69 -5.79
C CYS A 15 36.36 -20.55 -6.93
N GLN A 16 36.50 -19.99 -8.13
CA GLN A 16 37.19 -20.67 -9.25
C GLN A 16 38.67 -20.91 -8.93
N SER A 17 39.33 -19.97 -8.22
CA SER A 17 40.75 -20.12 -7.86
C SER A 17 41.00 -21.22 -6.82
N GLN A 18 40.05 -21.45 -5.91
CA GLN A 18 40.18 -22.44 -4.82
C GLN A 18 39.82 -23.89 -5.20
N LYS A 19 39.31 -24.14 -6.43
CA LYS A 19 38.85 -25.48 -6.90
C LYS A 19 37.85 -26.17 -5.95
N ASP A 20 37.14 -25.41 -5.13
CA ASP A 20 36.13 -25.96 -4.23
C ASP A 20 34.78 -26.06 -4.96
N ILE A 21 34.46 -27.26 -5.43
CA ILE A 21 33.22 -27.57 -6.17
C ILE A 21 31.98 -27.27 -5.31
N ARG A 22 32.04 -27.48 -4.00
CA ARG A 22 30.90 -27.22 -3.10
C ARG A 22 30.66 -25.72 -2.97
N LEU A 23 31.74 -24.95 -2.84
CA LEU A 23 31.69 -23.49 -2.78
C LEU A 23 31.14 -22.91 -4.08
N TRP A 24 31.60 -23.41 -5.23
CA TRP A 24 31.10 -22.99 -6.55
C TRP A 24 29.61 -23.30 -6.75
N MET A 25 29.16 -24.51 -6.37
CA MET A 25 27.73 -24.87 -6.40
C MET A 25 26.88 -23.97 -5.50
N CYS A 26 27.37 -23.62 -4.31
CA CYS A 26 26.70 -22.69 -3.41
C CYS A 26 26.55 -21.30 -4.04
N LEU A 27 27.60 -20.78 -4.69
CA LEU A 27 27.54 -19.48 -5.36
C LEU A 27 26.53 -19.43 -6.50
N VAL A 28 26.51 -20.46 -7.36
CA VAL A 28 25.54 -20.52 -8.45
C VAL A 28 24.11 -20.55 -7.91
N SER A 29 23.89 -21.22 -6.77
CA SER A 29 22.59 -21.22 -6.08
C SER A 29 22.23 -19.83 -5.54
N ILE A 30 23.18 -19.14 -4.89
CA ILE A 30 23.00 -17.78 -4.38
C ILE A 30 22.69 -16.81 -5.52
N GLU A 31 23.42 -16.87 -6.63
CA GLU A 31 23.18 -16.02 -7.80
C GLU A 31 21.78 -16.23 -8.37
N LYS A 32 21.33 -17.49 -8.49
CA LYS A 32 19.95 -17.79 -8.93
C LYS A 32 18.91 -17.20 -7.98
N MET A 33 19.11 -17.31 -6.66
CA MET A 33 18.21 -16.72 -5.67
C MET A 33 18.19 -15.19 -5.76
N VAL A 34 19.35 -14.55 -5.87
CA VAL A 34 19.46 -13.09 -6.00
C VAL A 34 18.78 -12.60 -7.28
N ASN A 35 19.01 -13.26 -8.42
CA ASN A 35 18.39 -12.88 -9.68
C ASN A 35 16.87 -13.08 -9.65
N ALA A 36 16.39 -14.15 -8.99
CA ALA A 36 14.96 -14.34 -8.77
C ALA A 36 14.35 -13.23 -7.88
N LEU A 37 15.06 -12.79 -6.84
CA LEU A 37 14.63 -11.68 -5.98
C LEU A 37 14.62 -10.33 -6.71
N ILE A 38 15.63 -10.06 -7.54
CA ILE A 38 15.67 -8.84 -8.37
C ILE A 38 14.51 -8.84 -9.35
N LYS A 39 14.29 -9.95 -10.05
CA LYS A 39 13.15 -10.09 -10.96
C LYS A 39 11.81 -9.85 -10.24
N LYS A 40 11.65 -10.43 -9.05
CA LYS A 40 10.46 -10.21 -8.22
C LYS A 40 10.30 -8.74 -7.80
N LEU A 41 11.40 -8.04 -7.54
CA LEU A 41 11.37 -6.61 -7.23
C LEU A 41 10.93 -5.77 -8.44
N ASP A 42 11.41 -6.11 -9.64
CA ASP A 42 11.03 -5.45 -10.89
C ASP A 42 9.56 -5.69 -11.27
N GLU A 43 9.03 -6.89 -11.01
CA GLU A 43 7.64 -7.31 -11.28
C GLU A 43 6.65 -6.93 -10.15
N ASP A 44 7.09 -6.14 -9.17
CA ASP A 44 6.42 -5.85 -7.88
C ASP A 44 6.54 -6.98 -6.84
N ILE A 45 6.97 -6.63 -5.64
CA ILE A 45 7.23 -7.57 -4.53
C ILE A 45 5.98 -8.38 -4.17
N VAL A 46 4.79 -7.80 -4.34
CA VAL A 46 3.51 -8.44 -3.99
C VAL A 46 3.11 -9.53 -5.00
N GLN A 47 3.56 -9.44 -6.26
CA GLN A 47 3.28 -10.42 -7.32
C GLN A 47 1.78 -10.70 -7.55
N MET A 48 0.92 -9.71 -7.32
CA MET A 48 -0.52 -9.77 -7.59
C MET A 48 -0.99 -8.47 -8.26
N PRO A 49 -1.90 -8.53 -9.25
CA PRO A 49 -2.45 -7.32 -9.87
C PRO A 49 -3.13 -6.40 -8.85
N ASP A 50 -2.79 -5.11 -8.89
CA ASP A 50 -3.37 -4.08 -8.03
C ASP A 50 -4.53 -3.38 -8.75
N TYR A 51 -5.77 -3.79 -8.44
CA TYR A 51 -6.97 -3.19 -9.04
C TYR A 51 -7.37 -1.85 -8.39
N ALA A 52 -6.68 -1.44 -7.32
CA ALA A 52 -6.82 -0.12 -6.72
C ALA A 52 -5.81 0.88 -7.30
N LEU A 53 -4.93 0.47 -8.22
CA LEU A 53 -3.91 1.33 -8.81
C LEU A 53 -4.53 2.45 -9.67
N LYS A 54 -4.21 3.71 -9.34
CA LYS A 54 -4.76 4.89 -10.03
C LYS A 54 -4.38 4.95 -11.50
N SER A 55 -3.13 4.64 -11.85
CA SER A 55 -2.67 4.63 -13.25
C SER A 55 -3.34 3.53 -14.09
N ALA A 56 -3.92 2.50 -13.47
CA ALA A 56 -4.70 1.47 -14.13
C ALA A 56 -6.18 1.85 -14.30
N GLY A 57 -6.63 2.99 -13.74
CA GLY A 57 -8.01 3.48 -13.86
C GLY A 57 -8.82 3.48 -12.56
N ALA A 58 -8.23 3.08 -11.43
CA ALA A 58 -8.88 3.20 -10.13
C ALA A 58 -8.94 4.67 -9.67
N SER A 59 -9.89 4.99 -8.78
CA SER A 59 -10.08 6.36 -8.29
C SER A 59 -10.74 6.40 -6.92
N ILE A 60 -10.57 7.52 -6.20
CA ILE A 60 -11.24 7.77 -4.93
C ILE A 60 -12.63 8.36 -5.17
N VAL A 61 -13.64 7.82 -4.47
CA VAL A 61 -14.98 8.41 -4.36
C VAL A 61 -14.96 9.46 -3.25
N GLN A 62 -14.68 10.71 -3.62
CA GLN A 62 -14.43 11.81 -2.68
C GLN A 62 -15.60 12.08 -1.72
N SER A 63 -16.85 11.94 -2.18
CA SER A 63 -18.05 12.20 -1.37
C SER A 63 -18.23 11.22 -0.20
N ARG A 64 -17.59 10.05 -0.27
CA ARG A 64 -17.65 8.98 0.75
C ARG A 64 -16.29 8.70 1.39
N THR A 65 -15.36 9.64 1.29
CA THR A 65 -14.00 9.51 1.83
C THR A 65 -13.77 10.61 2.86
N THR A 66 -13.17 10.26 4.00
CA THR A 66 -12.86 11.21 5.07
C THR A 66 -11.98 12.34 4.54
N ARG A 67 -12.26 13.56 5.00
CA ARG A 67 -11.50 14.74 4.59
C ARG A 67 -10.04 14.61 5.03
N SER A 68 -9.14 15.06 4.15
CA SER A 68 -7.71 15.03 4.44
C SER A 68 -7.36 16.04 5.54
N TYR A 69 -6.44 15.63 6.42
CA TYR A 69 -5.91 16.43 7.50
C TYR A 69 -5.16 17.65 6.94
N ARG A 70 -5.43 18.82 7.52
CA ARG A 70 -4.72 20.05 7.19
C ARG A 70 -3.55 20.20 8.13
N HIS A 71 -2.34 20.15 7.57
CA HIS A 71 -1.13 20.40 8.34
C HIS A 71 -0.96 21.91 8.53
N ASP A 72 -1.06 22.38 9.77
CA ASP A 72 -0.95 23.81 10.11
C ASP A 72 0.48 24.36 9.95
N GLY A 73 1.49 23.49 9.81
CA GLY A 73 2.91 23.83 9.77
C GLY A 73 3.45 24.38 8.44
N GLY A 74 2.61 24.56 7.42
CA GLY A 74 3.05 24.88 6.05
C GLY A 74 2.44 26.14 5.46
N LYS A 75 2.51 27.28 6.16
CA LYS A 75 2.23 28.59 5.55
C LYS A 75 3.46 29.02 4.74
N TYR A 76 3.51 28.67 3.47
CA TYR A 76 4.55 29.21 2.58
C TYR A 76 4.22 30.66 2.27
N PHE A 77 5.13 31.58 2.59
CA PHE A 77 4.99 33.00 2.26
C PHE A 77 5.82 33.25 1.01
N TRP A 78 5.16 33.45 -0.13
CA TRP A 78 5.84 33.91 -1.34
C TRP A 78 5.32 35.31 -1.67
N MET A 79 6.23 36.29 -1.63
CA MET A 79 5.96 37.69 -2.01
C MET A 79 4.72 38.29 -1.32
N SER A 80 4.66 38.17 0.01
CA SER A 80 3.58 38.72 0.86
C SER A 80 2.17 38.11 0.72
N PHE A 81 2.01 37.02 -0.03
CA PHE A 81 0.77 36.25 -0.09
C PHE A 81 0.85 34.97 0.77
N ILE A 82 -0.22 34.70 1.53
CA ILE A 82 -0.40 33.44 2.27
C ILE A 82 -0.69 32.33 1.26
N MET A 83 0.24 31.38 1.09
CA MET A 83 -0.05 30.15 0.35
C MET A 83 -0.97 29.26 1.17
N LEU A 84 -1.96 28.67 0.49
CA LEU A 84 -2.91 27.74 1.10
C LEU A 84 -2.18 26.55 1.75
N PRO A 85 -2.70 26.03 2.88
CA PRO A 85 -2.10 24.87 3.54
C PRO A 85 -2.06 23.69 2.58
N PHE A 86 -0.90 23.04 2.51
CA PHE A 86 -0.70 21.88 1.64
C PHE A 86 -1.43 20.66 2.20
N VAL A 87 -2.37 20.12 1.42
CA VAL A 87 -3.17 18.94 1.78
C VAL A 87 -2.94 17.84 0.75
N LYS A 88 -2.51 16.65 1.21
CA LYS A 88 -2.37 15.48 0.32
C LYS A 88 -3.76 14.91 0.01
N SER A 89 -4.08 14.74 -1.27
CA SER A 89 -5.32 14.07 -1.70
C SER A 89 -5.34 12.61 -1.24
N PRO A 90 -6.51 12.02 -0.92
CA PRO A 90 -6.61 10.58 -0.66
C PRO A 90 -6.13 9.71 -1.83
N ASP A 91 -6.12 10.25 -3.07
CA ASP A 91 -5.59 9.58 -4.26
C ASP A 91 -4.15 9.08 -4.13
N VAL A 92 -3.37 9.60 -3.19
CA VAL A 92 -1.98 9.17 -2.98
C VAL A 92 -1.90 7.71 -2.55
N ILE A 93 -2.92 7.17 -1.86
CA ILE A 93 -2.92 5.76 -1.42
C ILE A 93 -3.03 4.76 -2.58
N LEU A 94 -3.42 5.25 -3.75
CA LEU A 94 -3.59 4.47 -4.99
C LEU A 94 -2.38 4.58 -5.92
N GLN A 95 -1.29 5.21 -5.47
CA GLN A 95 -0.09 5.46 -6.28
C GLN A 95 1.12 4.70 -5.71
N PRO A 96 2.10 4.30 -6.54
CA PRO A 96 3.25 3.52 -6.11
C PRO A 96 4.34 4.34 -5.41
N ASN A 97 4.02 5.51 -4.84
CA ASN A 97 4.98 6.42 -4.22
C ASN A 97 4.86 6.39 -2.70
N TYR A 98 5.80 5.73 -2.04
CA TYR A 98 5.82 5.56 -0.58
C TYR A 98 6.92 6.37 0.12
N HIS A 99 7.47 7.41 -0.51
CA HIS A 99 8.46 8.28 0.16
C HIS A 99 7.83 9.01 1.37
N PRO A 100 8.60 9.27 2.44
CA PRO A 100 8.09 9.97 3.62
C PRO A 100 7.32 11.25 3.27
N GLY A 101 6.12 11.40 3.83
CA GLY A 101 5.23 12.55 3.58
C GLY A 101 4.32 12.42 2.35
N ASN A 102 4.45 11.36 1.53
CA ASN A 102 3.52 11.05 0.43
C ASN A 102 2.41 10.08 0.86
N CYS A 103 1.79 10.35 2.01
CA CYS A 103 0.67 9.57 2.52
C CYS A 103 -0.59 10.42 2.60
N TRP A 104 -1.74 9.75 2.60
CA TRP A 104 -3.02 10.38 2.89
C TRP A 104 -3.20 10.42 4.40
N SER A 105 -3.15 11.63 4.96
CA SER A 105 -3.45 11.87 6.37
C SER A 105 -4.91 12.29 6.57
N PHE A 106 -5.58 11.78 7.59
CA PHE A 106 -6.91 12.23 8.03
C PHE A 106 -6.94 12.51 9.54
N PRO A 107 -7.82 13.41 10.03
CA PRO A 107 -7.84 13.81 11.44
C PRO A 107 -8.23 12.66 12.37
N GLY A 108 -7.58 12.59 13.53
CA GLY A 108 -7.83 11.56 14.54
C GLY A 108 -7.31 10.18 14.13
N ASN A 109 -7.90 9.13 14.72
CA ASN A 109 -7.49 7.74 14.53
C ASN A 109 -8.48 6.89 13.71
N GLN A 110 -9.64 7.46 13.34
CA GLN A 110 -10.71 6.79 12.58
C GLN A 110 -10.99 7.53 11.29
N GLY A 111 -11.18 6.78 10.21
CA GLY A 111 -11.45 7.36 8.89
C GLY A 111 -11.79 6.28 7.87
N GLU A 112 -12.35 6.69 6.74
CA GLU A 112 -12.72 5.79 5.65
C GLU A 112 -12.33 6.35 4.29
N ALA A 113 -11.97 5.46 3.37
CA ALA A 113 -11.75 5.75 1.97
C ALA A 113 -12.54 4.78 1.10
N VAL A 114 -13.33 5.32 0.17
CA VAL A 114 -14.06 4.53 -0.82
C VAL A 114 -13.33 4.61 -2.15
N ILE A 115 -12.99 3.46 -2.70
CA ILE A 115 -12.15 3.29 -3.87
C ILE A 115 -12.97 2.61 -4.94
N LYS A 116 -13.09 3.25 -6.11
CA LYS A 116 -13.55 2.62 -7.34
C LYS A 116 -12.37 1.90 -7.97
N LEU A 117 -12.52 0.59 -8.18
CA LEU A 117 -11.49 -0.27 -8.76
C LEU A 117 -11.39 -0.05 -10.28
N ALA A 118 -10.20 -0.36 -10.82
CA ALA A 118 -9.90 -0.28 -12.24
C ALA A 118 -10.71 -1.29 -13.08
N LYS A 119 -10.96 -2.48 -12.53
CA LYS A 119 -11.83 -3.52 -13.12
C LYS A 119 -12.73 -4.09 -12.02
N LYS A 120 -13.89 -4.62 -12.41
CA LYS A 120 -14.72 -5.41 -11.50
C LYS A 120 -14.02 -6.73 -11.18
N ILE A 121 -13.94 -7.07 -9.91
CA ILE A 121 -13.23 -8.27 -9.43
C ILE A 121 -14.02 -8.97 -8.32
N ILE A 122 -13.72 -10.24 -8.06
CA ILE A 122 -14.02 -10.90 -6.79
C ILE A 122 -12.80 -10.68 -5.87
N PRO A 123 -12.87 -9.79 -4.86
CA PRO A 123 -11.72 -9.49 -4.03
C PRO A 123 -11.29 -10.71 -3.19
N ARG A 124 -9.99 -11.01 -3.17
CA ARG A 124 -9.39 -12.13 -2.41
C ARG A 124 -8.47 -11.66 -1.29
N SER A 125 -7.75 -10.57 -1.53
CA SER A 125 -6.82 -10.01 -0.55
C SER A 125 -6.65 -8.52 -0.75
N VAL A 126 -6.13 -7.88 0.29
CA VAL A 126 -5.73 -6.48 0.26
C VAL A 126 -4.31 -6.36 0.77
N THR A 127 -3.58 -5.35 0.31
CA THR A 127 -2.24 -5.06 0.81
C THR A 127 -2.19 -3.64 1.34
N LEU A 128 -1.66 -3.49 2.55
CA LEU A 128 -1.41 -2.20 3.17
C LEU A 128 0.10 -2.01 3.31
N GLU A 129 0.58 -0.83 2.93
CA GLU A 129 2.00 -0.51 3.01
C GLU A 129 2.22 0.72 3.87
N HIS A 130 3.37 0.73 4.56
CA HIS A 130 3.84 1.89 5.29
C HIS A 130 5.37 2.02 5.20
N ILE A 131 5.88 3.23 5.48
CA ILE A 131 7.31 3.47 5.58
C ILE A 131 7.94 2.78 6.80
N SER A 132 9.23 2.45 6.69
CA SER A 132 10.03 2.00 7.82
C SER A 132 10.29 3.13 8.82
N LYS A 133 10.38 2.79 10.12
CA LYS A 133 10.89 3.67 11.18
C LYS A 133 12.24 4.32 10.79
N LYS A 134 13.10 3.58 10.07
CA LYS A 134 14.44 4.04 9.65
C LYS A 134 14.43 5.23 8.69
N ILE A 135 13.36 5.40 7.91
CA ILE A 135 13.23 6.50 6.94
C ILE A 135 12.20 7.55 7.40
N SER A 136 11.61 7.37 8.58
CA SER A 136 10.72 8.36 9.17
C SER A 136 11.54 9.55 9.68
N PRO A 137 11.24 10.80 9.26
CA PRO A 137 11.96 11.98 9.74
C PRO A 137 11.90 12.17 11.26
N THR A 138 10.84 11.69 11.91
CA THR A 138 10.65 11.78 13.36
C THR A 138 11.19 10.55 14.10
N GLY A 139 11.63 9.50 13.38
CA GLY A 139 12.02 8.22 13.97
C GLY A 139 10.84 7.36 14.46
N GLU A 140 9.61 7.87 14.39
CA GLU A 140 8.39 7.19 14.84
C GLU A 140 7.43 6.91 13.68
N ILE A 141 6.57 5.90 13.85
CA ILE A 141 5.49 5.56 12.92
C ILE A 141 4.14 5.42 13.64
N SER A 142 3.94 6.14 14.75
CA SER A 142 2.71 6.08 15.55
C SER A 142 1.44 6.45 14.77
N SER A 143 1.57 7.14 13.62
CA SER A 143 0.46 7.51 12.74
C SER A 143 0.03 6.41 11.77
N VAL A 144 0.69 5.26 11.74
CA VAL A 144 0.28 4.14 10.87
C VAL A 144 -1.07 3.58 11.33
N PRO A 145 -1.96 3.14 10.42
CA PRO A 145 -3.16 2.42 10.79
C PRO A 145 -2.82 1.19 11.62
N LYS A 146 -3.65 0.89 12.62
CA LYS A 146 -3.54 -0.31 13.45
C LYS A 146 -4.65 -1.28 13.07
N ASP A 147 -5.84 -1.07 13.62
CA ASP A 147 -7.01 -1.88 13.29
C ASP A 147 -7.72 -1.26 12.08
N PHE A 148 -8.00 -2.08 11.07
CA PHE A 148 -8.77 -1.64 9.90
C PHE A 148 -9.68 -2.76 9.39
N ALA A 149 -10.72 -2.36 8.70
CA ALA A 149 -11.72 -3.24 8.11
C ALA A 149 -11.93 -2.92 6.63
N VAL A 150 -12.30 -3.94 5.88
CA VAL A 150 -12.58 -3.85 4.45
C VAL A 150 -14.04 -4.22 4.21
N TYR A 151 -14.74 -3.35 3.48
CA TYR A 151 -16.11 -3.57 3.05
C TYR A 151 -16.20 -3.43 1.54
N VAL A 152 -17.25 -3.99 0.96
CA VAL A 152 -17.59 -3.81 -0.45
C VAL A 152 -19.02 -3.34 -0.61
N SER A 153 -19.25 -2.48 -1.60
CA SER A 153 -20.62 -2.11 -1.95
C SER A 153 -21.09 -2.95 -3.12
N ILE A 154 -22.20 -3.68 -2.89
CA ILE A 154 -22.82 -4.55 -3.89
C ILE A 154 -23.70 -3.73 -4.85
N ILE A 155 -24.19 -2.54 -4.44
CA ILE A 155 -25.23 -1.77 -5.14
C ILE A 155 -24.70 -0.46 -5.79
N LEU A 156 -23.38 -0.21 -5.84
CA LEU A 156 -22.83 0.96 -6.56
C LEU A 156 -22.81 0.76 -8.10
N GLY A 157 -24.01 0.61 -8.65
CA GLY A 157 -24.40 0.75 -10.06
C GLY A 157 -25.78 1.38 -10.23
N LEU A 158 -26.55 1.54 -9.14
CA LEU A 158 -27.87 2.16 -9.12
C LEU A 158 -27.92 3.23 -8.01
N ARG A 159 -28.64 4.30 -8.29
CA ARG A 159 -28.66 5.58 -7.56
C ARG A 159 -29.34 5.52 -6.19
N ASP A 160 -28.99 4.58 -5.31
CA ASP A 160 -29.60 4.52 -3.99
C ASP A 160 -28.61 4.85 -2.86
N GLU A 161 -28.98 5.88 -2.10
CA GLU A 161 -28.21 6.51 -1.04
C GLU A 161 -28.34 5.78 0.31
N LYS A 162 -29.01 4.62 0.35
CA LYS A 162 -29.49 4.01 1.61
C LYS A 162 -28.67 2.84 2.15
N GLU A 163 -27.59 2.42 1.51
CA GLU A 163 -26.69 1.38 2.07
C GLU A 163 -25.37 2.02 2.51
N GLU A 164 -25.28 2.40 3.79
CA GLU A 164 -24.18 3.22 4.33
C GLU A 164 -22.88 2.43 4.58
N GLU A 165 -22.96 1.13 4.90
CA GLU A 165 -21.79 0.38 5.40
C GLU A 165 -21.24 -0.68 4.42
N GLY A 166 -22.06 -1.22 3.52
CA GLY A 166 -21.67 -2.28 2.59
C GLY A 166 -21.47 -3.65 3.25
N MET A 167 -21.11 -4.66 2.46
CA MET A 167 -20.81 -6.01 2.94
C MET A 167 -19.40 -6.08 3.54
N PHE A 168 -19.29 -6.58 4.77
CA PHE A 168 -18.02 -6.78 5.46
C PHE A 168 -17.22 -7.96 4.89
N LEU A 169 -15.97 -7.71 4.50
CA LEU A 169 -15.05 -8.73 3.96
C LEU A 169 -13.99 -9.19 4.97
N GLY A 170 -13.67 -8.36 5.95
CA GLY A 170 -12.71 -8.71 7.00
C GLY A 170 -12.22 -7.52 7.81
N GLN A 171 -11.64 -7.83 8.97
CA GLN A 171 -10.95 -6.90 9.86
C GLN A 171 -9.57 -7.46 10.19
N PHE A 172 -8.58 -6.58 10.18
CA PHE A 172 -7.17 -6.89 10.24
C PHE A 172 -6.43 -5.91 11.14
N LEU A 173 -5.26 -6.32 11.59
CA LEU A 173 -4.32 -5.51 12.36
C LEU A 173 -3.03 -5.39 11.55
N TYR A 174 -2.60 -4.17 11.25
CA TYR A 174 -1.31 -3.90 10.66
C TYR A 174 -0.22 -3.93 11.74
N ASP A 175 0.79 -4.78 11.57
CA ASP A 175 1.85 -4.99 12.54
C ASP A 175 3.05 -4.06 12.30
N THR A 176 3.40 -3.19 13.25
CA THR A 176 4.55 -2.29 13.10
C THR A 176 5.91 -2.96 13.22
N GLU A 177 5.96 -4.17 13.78
CA GLU A 177 7.19 -4.95 13.92
C GLU A 177 7.38 -5.97 12.79
N GLY A 178 6.35 -6.17 11.97
CA GLY A 178 6.38 -7.03 10.79
C GLY A 178 6.98 -6.36 9.54
N GLU A 179 6.68 -6.95 8.38
CA GLU A 179 7.09 -6.42 7.08
C GLU A 179 6.40 -5.08 6.76
N LEU A 180 7.05 -4.23 5.96
CA LEU A 180 6.50 -2.92 5.54
C LEU A 180 5.30 -3.03 4.61
N ILE A 181 5.21 -4.14 3.89
CA ILE A 181 4.17 -4.46 2.92
C ILE A 181 3.45 -5.69 3.46
N GLN A 182 2.22 -5.52 3.92
CA GLN A 182 1.44 -6.59 4.55
C GLN A 182 0.21 -6.90 3.73
N THR A 183 0.10 -8.15 3.32
CA THR A 183 -1.03 -8.67 2.56
C THR A 183 -1.96 -9.45 3.49
N PHE A 184 -3.24 -9.14 3.44
CA PHE A 184 -4.27 -9.73 4.27
C PHE A 184 -5.29 -10.46 3.40
N LEU A 185 -5.52 -11.74 3.69
CA LEU A 185 -6.55 -12.55 3.03
C LEU A 185 -7.93 -12.16 3.56
N LEU A 186 -8.86 -11.87 2.65
CA LEU A 186 -10.24 -11.54 3.01
C LEU A 186 -10.94 -12.79 3.54
N LYS A 187 -11.65 -12.65 4.66
CA LYS A 187 -12.27 -13.79 5.38
C LYS A 187 -13.60 -14.19 4.75
N ASN A 188 -14.36 -13.20 4.30
CA ASN A 188 -15.61 -13.42 3.59
C ASN A 188 -15.41 -13.17 2.11
N GLU A 189 -15.95 -14.07 1.28
CA GLU A 189 -15.93 -13.91 -0.16
C GLU A 189 -17.18 -13.14 -0.61
N SER A 190 -16.99 -12.23 -1.57
CA SER A 190 -18.13 -11.61 -2.23
C SER A 190 -18.73 -12.58 -3.24
N PRO A 191 -20.05 -12.79 -3.27
CA PRO A 191 -20.69 -13.67 -4.25
C PRO A 191 -20.75 -13.05 -5.66
N GLN A 192 -20.32 -11.80 -5.82
CA GLN A 192 -20.47 -11.03 -7.05
C GLN A 192 -19.20 -10.23 -7.37
N PHE A 193 -19.08 -9.83 -8.64
CA PHE A 193 -18.03 -8.92 -9.06
C PHE A 193 -18.25 -7.50 -8.51
N ILE A 194 -17.29 -7.03 -7.73
CA ILE A 194 -17.31 -5.74 -7.05
C ILE A 194 -16.51 -4.71 -7.84
N SER A 195 -17.06 -3.49 -7.91
CA SER A 195 -16.39 -2.31 -8.47
C SER A 195 -15.90 -1.32 -7.42
N HIS A 196 -16.38 -1.41 -6.18
CA HIS A 196 -16.09 -0.45 -5.11
C HIS A 196 -15.71 -1.14 -3.80
N VAL A 197 -14.58 -0.73 -3.23
CA VAL A 197 -14.06 -1.20 -1.95
C VAL A 197 -14.01 -0.02 -0.99
N LYS A 198 -14.43 -0.24 0.26
CA LYS A 198 -14.27 0.71 1.36
C LYS A 198 -13.19 0.21 2.31
N LEU A 199 -12.15 0.99 2.50
CA LEU A 199 -11.18 0.84 3.57
C LEU A 199 -11.65 1.68 4.77
N LYS A 200 -11.90 1.03 5.92
CA LYS A 200 -12.29 1.67 7.18
C LYS A 200 -11.17 1.52 8.20
N ILE A 201 -10.50 2.59 8.56
CA ILE A 201 -9.52 2.60 9.65
C ILE A 201 -10.25 2.81 10.98
N VAL A 202 -9.99 1.93 11.93
CA VAL A 202 -10.63 1.89 13.25
C VAL A 202 -9.72 2.50 14.32
N SER A 203 -8.40 2.34 14.17
CA SER A 203 -7.42 2.86 15.12
C SER A 203 -6.06 3.10 14.44
N ASN A 204 -5.16 3.77 15.16
CA ASN A 204 -3.75 3.93 14.80
C ASN A 204 -2.85 3.50 15.97
N TRP A 205 -1.54 3.62 15.79
CA TRP A 205 -0.55 3.26 16.81
C TRP A 205 -0.22 4.38 17.80
N GLY A 206 -1.18 5.28 18.07
CA GLY A 206 -1.10 6.25 19.18
C GLY A 206 -0.76 7.68 18.78
N HIS A 207 -0.71 8.00 17.48
CA HIS A 207 -0.53 9.39 17.06
C HIS A 207 -1.79 10.22 17.37
N PRO A 208 -1.66 11.35 18.10
CA PRO A 208 -2.81 12.02 18.71
C PRO A 208 -3.69 12.80 17.70
N ASN A 209 -3.10 13.28 16.60
CA ASN A 209 -3.76 14.28 15.75
C ASN A 209 -4.29 13.71 14.42
N TYR A 210 -3.66 12.66 13.91
CA TYR A 210 -3.94 12.12 12.58
C TYR A 210 -3.43 10.68 12.42
N THR A 211 -3.95 10.01 11.41
CA THR A 211 -3.46 8.73 10.88
C THR A 211 -3.04 8.93 9.43
N CYS A 212 -1.97 8.27 8.98
CA CYS A 212 -1.46 8.37 7.62
C CYS A 212 -1.40 7.02 6.91
N VAL A 213 -2.06 6.91 5.75
CA VAL A 213 -2.07 5.73 4.89
C VAL A 213 -1.17 5.98 3.69
N TYR A 214 -0.16 5.14 3.47
CA TYR A 214 0.78 5.30 2.34
C TYR A 214 0.29 4.67 1.07
N ARG A 215 0.01 3.36 1.08
CA ARG A 215 -0.53 2.65 -0.08
C ARG A 215 -1.51 1.57 0.33
N PHE A 216 -2.60 1.46 -0.41
CA PHE A 216 -3.59 0.41 -0.26
C PHE A 216 -3.86 -0.23 -1.62
N ARG A 217 -3.75 -1.55 -1.67
CA ARG A 217 -3.95 -2.35 -2.88
C ARG A 217 -5.10 -3.31 -2.69
N VAL A 218 -5.78 -3.63 -3.78
CA VAL A 218 -6.85 -4.64 -3.80
C VAL A 218 -6.55 -5.67 -4.88
N HIS A 219 -6.60 -6.94 -4.48
CA HIS A 219 -6.28 -8.09 -5.32
C HIS A 219 -7.48 -9.03 -5.41
N GLY A 220 -7.63 -9.69 -6.55
CA GLY A 220 -8.72 -10.64 -6.75
C GLY A 220 -8.85 -11.13 -8.19
N ASP A 221 -9.92 -11.87 -8.43
CA ASP A 221 -10.20 -12.48 -9.73
C ASP A 221 -11.01 -11.51 -10.59
N PRO A 222 -10.50 -11.08 -11.76
CA PRO A 222 -11.21 -10.14 -12.62
C PRO A 222 -12.39 -10.78 -13.32
N ASP A 223 -13.40 -9.96 -13.62
CA ASP A 223 -14.46 -10.34 -14.53
C ASP A 223 -13.88 -10.66 -15.92
N CYS A 224 -14.22 -11.83 -16.46
CA CYS A 224 -13.77 -12.30 -17.77
C CYS A 224 -14.63 -11.68 -18.87
N ILE A 225 -14.59 -10.35 -18.98
CA ILE A 225 -15.12 -9.60 -20.12
C ILE A 225 -13.93 -9.01 -20.88
#